data_AF-A0A1W1Y5X3-F1
#
_entry.id   AF-A0A1W1Y5X3-F1
#
_cell.length_a   1.000
_cell.length_b   1.000
_cell.length_c   1.000
_cell.angle_alpha   90.00
_cell.angle_beta   90.00
_cell.angle_gamma   90.00
#
_symmetry.space_group_name_H-M   'P 1'
#
loop_
_entity.id
_entity.type
_entity.pdbx_description
1 polymer ?
#
loop_
_entity_poly.entity_id
_entity_poly.type
_entity_poly.pdbx_seq_one_letter_code
_entity_poly.pdbx_strand_id
1 'polypeptide(L)'
;MKTMAIWQVKLDTREADQHRKWLKRRGFISANYFSSNGFSINKMRQLAMDGKLHAVQCTYGSSVRWYYLESQAELARIKGELS
;
A
#
# COMPACT_ATOMS: atom_id res chain seq x y z
N MET A 1 20.45 4.98 7.01
CA MET A 1 19.50 3.84 6.99
C MET A 1 18.40 4.14 5.98
N LYS A 2 18.20 3.33 4.94
CA LYS A 2 16.94 3.37 4.18
C LYS A 2 15.87 2.78 5.11
N THR A 3 14.99 3.62 5.64
CA THR A 3 13.82 3.17 6.41
C THR A 3 13.03 2.22 5.52
N MET A 4 12.65 1.06 6.04
CA MET A 4 12.01 0.00 5.26
C MET A 4 10.61 0.45 4.83
N ALA A 5 10.48 1.00 3.63
CA ALA A 5 9.22 1.56 3.14
C ALA A 5 8.25 0.50 2.63
N ILE A 6 8.72 -0.71 2.30
CA ILE A 6 7.87 -1.82 1.88
C ILE A 6 7.99 -2.95 2.90
N TRP A 7 6.88 -3.30 3.53
CA TRP A 7 6.80 -4.47 4.38
C TRP A 7 6.12 -5.63 3.63
N GLN A 8 6.80 -6.77 3.55
CA GLN A 8 6.28 -7.96 2.89
C GLN A 8 5.70 -8.93 3.92
N VAL A 9 4.49 -9.42 3.65
CA VAL A 9 3.76 -10.35 4.52
C VAL A 9 3.23 -11.49 3.67
N LYS A 10 3.58 -12.73 4.02
CA LYS A 10 2.96 -13.93 3.46
C LYS A 10 1.83 -14.36 4.39
N LEU A 11 0.65 -14.56 3.84
CA LEU A 11 -0.56 -14.84 4.61
C LEU A 11 -1.25 -16.09 4.07
N ASP A 12 -1.87 -16.85 4.96
CA ASP A 12 -2.89 -17.82 4.58
C ASP A 12 -4.15 -17.04 4.15
N THR A 13 -4.86 -17.54 3.13
CA THR A 13 -6.14 -17.00 2.68
C THR A 13 -7.15 -16.85 3.83
N ARG A 14 -7.11 -17.74 4.83
CA ARG A 14 -7.99 -17.71 6.02
C ARG A 14 -7.72 -16.50 6.93
N GLU A 15 -6.51 -15.95 6.91
CA GLU A 15 -6.09 -14.83 7.75
C GLU A 15 -6.22 -13.48 7.05
N ALA A 16 -6.47 -13.49 5.73
CA ALA A 16 -6.47 -12.31 4.88
C ALA A 16 -7.42 -11.20 5.36
N ASP A 17 -8.63 -11.57 5.79
CA ASP A 17 -9.63 -10.60 6.23
C ASP A 17 -9.27 -9.96 7.57
N GLN A 18 -8.73 -10.75 8.51
CA GLN A 18 -8.26 -10.22 9.79
C GLN A 18 -7.07 -9.29 9.59
N HIS A 19 -6.12 -9.69 8.75
CA HIS A 19 -4.95 -8.87 8.43
C HIS A 19 -5.34 -7.59 7.69
N ARG A 20 -6.28 -7.65 6.74
CA ARG A 20 -6.83 -6.45 6.07
C ARG A 20 -7.45 -5.47 7.07
N LYS A 21 -8.25 -5.96 8.03
CA LYS A 21 -8.84 -5.11 9.08
C LYS A 21 -7.75 -4.47 9.96
N TRP A 22 -6.73 -5.24 10.31
CA TRP A 22 -5.57 -4.78 11.09
C TRP A 22 -4.75 -3.71 10.36
N LEU A 23 -4.56 -3.85 9.04
CA LEU A 23 -3.91 -2.86 8.18
C LEU A 23 -4.73 -1.56 8.08
N LYS A 24 -6.04 -1.69 7.83
CA LYS A 24 -6.94 -0.53 7.77
C LYS A 24 -6.91 0.29 9.06
N ARG A 25 -6.89 -0.36 10.23
CA ARG A 25 -6.76 0.32 11.54
C ARG A 25 -5.45 1.09 11.72
N ARG A 26 -4.41 0.77 10.93
CA ARG A 26 -3.12 1.47 10.90
C ARG A 26 -3.00 2.49 9.77
N GLY A 27 -4.10 2.77 9.07
CA GLY A 27 -4.12 3.71 7.93
C GLY A 27 -3.57 3.12 6.63
N PHE A 28 -3.33 1.80 6.55
CA PHE A 28 -2.95 1.16 5.29
C PHE A 28 -4.20 0.76 4.51
N ILE A 29 -4.35 1.36 3.33
CA ILE A 29 -5.52 1.20 2.48
C ILE A 29 -5.14 0.45 1.19
N SER A 30 -6.04 -0.41 0.71
CA SER A 30 -5.76 -1.27 -0.44
C SER A 30 -5.55 -0.48 -1.73
N ALA A 31 -4.64 -0.91 -2.59
CA ALA A 31 -4.41 -0.32 -3.91
C ALA A 31 -5.68 -0.16 -4.74
N ASN A 32 -6.63 -1.10 -4.66
CA ASN A 32 -7.91 -1.00 -5.36
C ASN A 32 -8.70 0.26 -4.97
N TYR A 33 -8.71 0.63 -3.69
CA TYR A 33 -9.36 1.85 -3.23
C TYR A 33 -8.71 3.09 -3.86
N PHE A 34 -7.39 3.20 -3.84
CA PHE A 34 -6.68 4.32 -4.45
C PHE A 34 -6.93 4.39 -5.96
N SER A 35 -6.90 3.26 -6.65
CA SER A 35 -7.20 3.19 -8.08
C SER A 35 -8.61 3.68 -8.39
N SER A 36 -9.61 3.26 -7.59
CA SER A 36 -10.99 3.75 -7.72
C SER A 36 -11.16 5.23 -7.40
N ASN A 37 -10.21 5.84 -6.68
CA ASN A 37 -10.20 7.27 -6.35
C ASN A 37 -9.23 8.09 -7.23
N GLY A 38 -8.82 7.54 -8.39
CA GLY A 38 -8.05 8.26 -9.40
C GLY A 38 -6.54 8.38 -9.12
N PHE A 39 -6.00 7.64 -8.15
CA PHE A 39 -4.55 7.62 -7.90
C PHE A 39 -3.84 6.68 -8.88
N SER A 40 -2.66 7.08 -9.35
CA SER A 40 -1.80 6.22 -10.18
C SER A 40 -1.07 5.17 -9.35
N ILE A 41 -1.54 3.92 -9.39
CA ILE A 41 -0.93 2.79 -8.65
C ILE A 41 0.51 2.51 -9.06
N ASN A 42 0.84 2.71 -10.34
CA ASN A 42 2.21 2.54 -10.84
C ASN A 42 3.15 3.57 -10.19
N LYS A 43 2.74 4.84 -10.10
CA LYS A 43 3.50 5.87 -9.40
C LYS A 43 3.59 5.61 -7.90
N MET A 44 2.51 5.17 -7.26
CA MET A 44 2.53 4.78 -5.84
C MET A 44 3.54 3.67 -5.57
N ARG A 45 3.59 2.64 -6.44
CA ARG A 45 4.58 1.56 -6.34
C ARG A 45 6.00 2.10 -6.50
N GLN A 46 6.24 2.99 -7.46
CA GLN A 46 7.55 3.62 -7.65
C GLN A 46 7.96 4.43 -6.41
N LEU A 47 7.08 5.27 -5.87
CA LEU A 47 7.35 6.03 -4.65
C LEU A 47 7.66 5.10 -3.47
N ALA A 48 6.99 3.94 -3.37
CA ALA A 48 7.29 2.96 -2.34
C ALA A 48 8.67 2.31 -2.51
N MET A 49 9.04 1.95 -3.75
CA MET A 49 10.38 1.44 -4.09
C MET A 49 11.47 2.48 -3.82
N ASP A 50 11.17 3.76 -4.03
CA ASP A 50 12.06 4.89 -3.75
C ASP A 50 12.18 5.22 -2.25
N GLY A 51 11.38 4.59 -1.39
CA GLY A 51 11.36 4.87 0.05
C GLY A 51 10.53 6.08 0.46
N LYS A 52 9.74 6.65 -0.46
CA LYS A 52 8.93 7.86 -0.27
C LYS A 52 7.49 7.59 0.16
N LEU A 53 7.03 6.34 -0.01
CA LEU A 53 5.68 5.91 0.37
C LEU A 53 5.73 4.59 1.12
N HIS A 54 5.13 4.53 2.30
CA HIS A 54 5.02 3.29 3.06
C HIS A 54 3.97 2.38 2.42
N ALA A 55 4.35 1.13 2.19
CA ALA A 55 3.53 0.11 1.58
C ALA A 55 3.64 -1.23 2.34
N VAL A 56 2.57 -2.01 2.26
CA VAL A 56 2.55 -3.42 2.65
C VAL A 56 2.19 -4.27 1.44
N GLN A 57 3.02 -5.27 1.15
CA GLN A 57 2.79 -6.25 0.11
C GLN A 57 2.37 -7.57 0.77
N CYS A 58 1.10 -7.92 0.62
CA CYS A 58 0.56 -9.18 1.10
C CYS A 58 0.53 -10.22 -0.04
N THR A 59 1.12 -11.38 0.21
CA THR A 59 1.09 -12.52 -0.73
C THR A 59 0.21 -13.64 -0.17
N TYR A 60 -0.78 -14.08 -0.93
CA TYR A 60 -1.73 -15.17 -0.62
C TYR A 60 -1.69 -16.22 -1.72
N GLY A 61 -1.02 -17.36 -1.50
CA GLY A 61 -0.77 -18.32 -2.58
C GLY A 61 -0.05 -17.64 -3.75
N SER A 62 -0.72 -17.55 -4.91
CA SER A 62 -0.23 -16.86 -6.13
C SER A 62 -0.65 -15.39 -6.24
N SER A 63 -1.53 -14.90 -5.35
CA SER A 63 -2.07 -13.53 -5.41
C SER A 63 -1.24 -12.55 -4.59
N VAL A 64 -1.00 -11.36 -5.14
CA VAL A 64 -0.31 -10.26 -4.45
C VAL A 64 -1.26 -9.07 -4.31
N ARG A 65 -1.40 -8.54 -3.10
CA ARG A 65 -2.14 -7.31 -2.81
C ARG A 65 -1.24 -6.26 -2.18
N TRP A 66 -1.39 -5.04 -2.66
CA TRP A 66 -0.67 -3.88 -2.15
C TRP A 66 -1.58 -3.02 -1.28
N TYR A 67 -1.03 -2.50 -0.21
CA TYR A 67 -1.65 -1.52 0.67
C TYR A 67 -0.67 -0.36 0.86
N TYR A 68 -1.17 0.86 0.93
CA TYR A 68 -0.35 2.06 1.07
C TYR A 68 -0.84 2.90 2.25
N LEU A 69 0.07 3.58 2.93
CA LEU A 69 -0.27 4.48 4.02
C LEU A 69 -1.01 5.70 3.46
N GLU A 70 -2.29 5.85 3.84
CA GLU A 70 -3.22 6.82 3.27
C GLU A 70 -2.74 8.27 3.40
N SER A 71 -2.28 8.67 4.58
CA SER A 71 -1.79 10.02 4.82
C SER A 71 -0.61 10.43 3.91
N GLN A 72 0.29 9.49 3.60
CA GLN A 72 1.40 9.75 2.68
C GLN A 72 0.96 9.77 1.22
N ALA A 73 0.03 8.90 0.84
CA ALA A 73 -0.55 8.90 -0.50
C ALA A 73 -1.30 10.22 -0.78
N GLU A 74 -2.12 10.68 0.15
CA GLU A 74 -2.83 11.96 0.02
C GLU A 74 -1.86 13.13 -0.08
N LEU A 75 -0.83 13.17 0.76
CA LEU A 75 0.20 14.22 0.69
C LEU A 75 0.93 14.22 -0.66
N ALA A 76 1.31 13.05 -1.18
CA ALA A 76 1.95 12.91 -2.48
C ALA A 76 1.01 13.36 -3.63
N ARG A 77 -0.30 13.10 -3.53
CA ARG A 77 -1.30 13.61 -4.48
C ARG A 77 -1.39 15.14 -4.45
N ILE A 78 -1.42 15.75 -3.26
CA ILE A 78 -1.44 17.21 -3.11
C ILE A 78 -0.20 17.85 -3.74
N LYS A 79 0.96 17.17 -3.66
CA LYS A 79 2.21 17.60 -4.30
C LYS A 79 2.25 17.37 -5.83
N GLY A 80 1.22 16.77 -6.42
CA GLY A 80 1.18 16.43 -7.85
C GLY A 80 2.00 15.20 -8.24
N GLU A 81 2.44 14.39 -7.28
CA GLU A 81 3.28 13.22 -7.53
C GLU A 81 2.46 11.98 -7.96
N LEU A 82 1.14 11.97 -7.73
CA LEU A 82 0.25 10.81 -7.93
C LEU A 82 -0.93 11.05 -8.91
N SER A 83 -0.96 12.19 -9.59
CA SER A 83 -1.90 12.48 -10.70
C SER A 83 -1.57 11.69 -11.96
#